data_AF-A0A4Z2EPK6-F1
#
_entry.id   AF-A0A4Z2EPK6-F1
#
_cell.length_a   1.000
_cell.length_b   1.000
_cell.length_c   1.000
_cell.angle_alpha   90.00
_cell.angle_beta   90.00
_cell.angle_gamma   90.00
#
_symmetry.space_group_name_H-M   'P 1'
#
loop_
_entity.id
_entity.type
_entity.pdbx_description
1 polymer ?
#
loop_
_entity_poly.entity_id
_entity_poly.type
_entity_poly.pdbx_seq_one_letter_code
_entity_poly.pdbx_strand_id
1 'polypeptide(L)'
;MRHLILPPSIEAFLDSYKDFIQGSKPKVKQMENAISKASRVRSFLYLSVGKSGLADWLFLYNLAGIKAYSEQLQKEGKEITTVSFYLRNILHFLQFLIDTPPPSCRIRRSQFKEITRMVQSNLKELGRSLVLHQLKVKAAKMAHIVSPESLKSCQDQARQVIPELLTRMEEGSTDLRDDLYGYLSAFICSIYGHRPGIDNHKTNRDFGGAQIFLTLEEFSWLERWLRVRMNLGPKNNLVFITKGEGPVKNMFRYLQMAWGQMGLPGRPNFTDIRTAVSAHAKNLHTRGTRNRLASFMCHNTETADRFYALVLDRKQGSDMRRDFEKITSASSLPSSSSLPSSSHPLTRRSSHPLTRRSSRPSSCPQATAGRYRRDASSSEPSVSSQEVEEEVMTRSLVQRKLRVTISPLQMSKLKNLKTKRKPPKRKRLCVYVNILFLYYIVLYIVK
;
A
#
# COMPACT_ATOMS: atom_id res chain seq x y z
N MET A 1 -27.77 -0.13 17.96
CA MET A 1 -27.93 -1.00 16.76
C MET A 1 -27.25 -2.39 16.81
N ARG A 2 -26.51 -2.82 17.85
CA ARG A 2 -25.69 -4.07 17.79
C ARG A 2 -26.40 -5.38 18.16
N HIS A 3 -27.59 -5.32 18.76
CA HIS A 3 -28.37 -6.49 19.19
C HIS A 3 -29.74 -6.55 18.48
N LEU A 4 -29.77 -6.23 17.18
CA LEU A 4 -30.97 -6.38 16.40
C LEU A 4 -31.27 -7.87 16.23
N ILE A 5 -32.45 -8.32 16.65
CA ILE A 5 -32.94 -9.68 16.39
C ILE A 5 -33.71 -9.61 15.06
N LEU A 6 -33.22 -10.32 14.05
CA LEU A 6 -33.86 -10.40 12.74
C LEU A 6 -34.61 -11.73 12.61
N PRO A 7 -35.70 -11.78 11.83
CA PRO A 7 -36.36 -13.05 11.50
C PRO A 7 -35.38 -14.04 10.84
N PRO A 8 -35.56 -15.35 11.05
CA PRO A 8 -34.69 -16.38 10.45
C PRO A 8 -34.54 -16.27 8.94
N SER A 9 -35.58 -15.85 8.22
CA SER A 9 -35.54 -15.65 6.77
C SER A 9 -34.59 -14.53 6.33
N ILE A 10 -34.48 -13.45 7.12
CA ILE A 10 -33.55 -12.35 6.84
C ILE A 10 -32.13 -12.73 7.25
N GLU A 11 -31.97 -13.45 8.36
CA GLU A 11 -30.67 -13.97 8.79
C GLU A 11 -30.05 -14.89 7.74
N ALA A 12 -30.81 -15.88 7.26
CA ALA A 12 -30.39 -16.79 6.22
C ALA A 12 -30.00 -16.05 4.92
N PHE A 13 -30.70 -14.97 4.59
CA PHE A 13 -30.38 -14.14 3.43
C PHE A 13 -29.08 -13.35 3.63
N LEU A 14 -28.85 -12.81 4.83
CA LEU A 14 -27.59 -12.13 5.17
C LEU A 14 -26.40 -13.09 5.17
N ASP A 15 -26.59 -14.33 5.61
CA ASP A 15 -25.57 -15.38 5.51
C ASP A 15 -25.25 -15.70 4.05
N SER A 16 -26.27 -15.83 3.20
CA SER A 16 -26.06 -16.01 1.75
C SER A 16 -25.29 -14.82 1.13
N TYR A 17 -25.60 -13.59 1.54
CA TYR A 17 -24.84 -12.41 1.11
C TYR A 17 -23.39 -12.41 1.61
N LYS A 18 -23.16 -12.84 2.84
CA LYS A 18 -21.82 -12.97 3.43
C LYS A 18 -21.00 -13.99 2.64
N ASP A 19 -21.58 -15.13 2.30
CA ASP A 19 -20.94 -16.19 1.52
C ASP A 19 -20.62 -15.72 0.09
N PHE A 20 -21.53 -14.98 -0.53
CA PHE A 20 -21.30 -14.34 -1.84
C PHE A 20 -20.09 -13.39 -1.81
N ILE A 21 -19.97 -12.53 -0.80
CA ILE A 21 -18.83 -11.61 -0.66
C ILE A 21 -17.53 -12.37 -0.39
N GLN A 22 -17.61 -13.44 0.40
CA GLN A 22 -16.46 -14.25 0.77
C GLN A 22 -15.86 -14.95 -0.46
N GLY A 23 -16.72 -15.45 -1.35
CA GLY A 23 -16.32 -16.15 -2.56
C GLY A 23 -15.82 -17.58 -2.27
N SER A 24 -15.39 -18.27 -3.33
CA SER A 24 -15.14 -19.72 -3.28
C SER A 24 -13.84 -20.15 -2.58
N LYS A 25 -12.82 -19.28 -2.51
CA LYS A 25 -11.51 -19.59 -1.89
C LYS A 25 -10.97 -18.38 -1.13
N PRO A 26 -11.60 -17.99 -0.01
CA PRO A 26 -11.23 -16.78 0.72
C PRO A 26 -9.93 -16.96 1.50
N LYS A 27 -9.12 -15.89 1.56
CA LYS A 27 -8.10 -15.74 2.60
C LYS A 27 -8.75 -15.31 3.92
N VAL A 28 -8.10 -15.56 5.05
CA VAL A 28 -8.56 -15.12 6.40
C VAL A 28 -9.03 -13.66 6.39
N LYS A 29 -8.25 -12.75 5.79
CA LYS A 29 -8.63 -11.33 5.74
C LYS A 29 -9.90 -11.06 4.92
N GLN A 30 -10.17 -11.86 3.90
CA GLN A 30 -11.39 -11.74 3.10
C GLN A 30 -12.61 -12.21 3.91
N MET A 31 -12.45 -13.27 4.72
CA MET A 31 -13.50 -13.73 5.65
C MET A 31 -13.84 -12.64 6.69
N GLU A 32 -12.83 -12.07 7.36
CA GLU A 32 -13.03 -10.96 8.30
C GLU A 32 -13.75 -9.76 7.66
N ASN A 33 -13.36 -9.43 6.43
CA ASN A 33 -13.97 -8.32 5.69
C ASN A 33 -15.42 -8.63 5.30
N ALA A 34 -15.75 -9.89 4.95
CA ALA A 34 -17.11 -10.33 4.64
C ALA A 34 -18.01 -10.19 5.88
N ILE A 35 -17.55 -10.70 7.04
CA ILE A 35 -18.23 -10.54 8.33
C ILE A 35 -18.48 -9.05 8.63
N SER A 36 -17.44 -8.23 8.47
CA SER A 36 -17.53 -6.80 8.75
C SER A 36 -18.51 -6.08 7.81
N LYS A 37 -18.62 -6.50 6.54
CA LYS A 37 -19.59 -5.93 5.58
C LYS A 37 -21.02 -6.35 5.92
N ALA A 38 -21.24 -7.64 6.17
CA ALA A 38 -22.55 -8.16 6.58
C ALA A 38 -23.04 -7.49 7.88
N SER A 39 -22.16 -7.28 8.86
CA SER A 39 -22.48 -6.57 10.11
C SER A 39 -22.94 -5.12 9.89
N ARG A 40 -22.35 -4.41 8.93
CA ARG A 40 -22.79 -3.04 8.56
C ARG A 40 -24.16 -3.03 7.90
N VAL A 41 -24.43 -4.02 7.05
CA VAL A 41 -25.76 -4.21 6.45
C VAL A 41 -26.79 -4.56 7.51
N ARG A 42 -26.46 -5.45 8.46
CA ARG A 42 -27.33 -5.75 9.60
C ARG A 42 -27.73 -4.49 10.37
N SER A 43 -26.78 -3.58 10.58
CA SER A 43 -27.07 -2.29 11.23
C SER A 43 -28.07 -1.44 10.41
N PHE A 44 -27.98 -1.47 9.09
CA PHE A 44 -28.93 -0.79 8.20
C PHE A 44 -30.33 -1.40 8.25
N LEU A 45 -30.42 -2.72 8.46
CA LEU A 45 -31.71 -3.39 8.65
C LEU A 45 -32.42 -2.99 9.95
N TYR A 46 -31.84 -2.11 10.79
CA TYR A 46 -32.57 -1.47 11.89
C TYR A 46 -33.84 -0.73 11.42
N LEU A 47 -33.95 -0.40 10.14
CA LEU A 47 -35.21 0.07 9.51
C LEU A 47 -36.40 -0.89 9.70
N SER A 48 -36.15 -2.16 10.05
CA SER A 48 -37.18 -3.15 10.37
C SER A 48 -37.79 -2.98 11.78
N VAL A 49 -37.17 -2.19 12.67
CA VAL A 49 -37.65 -2.04 14.04
C VAL A 49 -39.03 -1.40 14.07
N GLY A 50 -39.95 -2.03 14.82
CA GLY A 50 -41.35 -1.59 14.90
C GLY A 50 -42.17 -1.88 13.64
N LYS A 51 -41.67 -2.71 12.71
CA LYS A 51 -42.40 -3.12 11.50
C LYS A 51 -42.83 -4.58 11.59
N SER A 52 -44.02 -4.87 11.09
CA SER A 52 -44.55 -6.22 10.89
C SER A 52 -44.28 -6.69 9.44
N GLY A 53 -44.53 -7.97 9.14
CA GLY A 53 -44.48 -8.48 7.77
C GLY A 53 -43.09 -8.57 7.14
N LEU A 54 -42.02 -8.58 7.95
CA LEU A 54 -40.63 -8.44 7.50
C LEU A 54 -40.18 -9.42 6.38
N ALA A 55 -40.85 -10.56 6.25
CA ALA A 55 -40.55 -11.55 5.21
C ALA A 55 -40.75 -11.02 3.78
N ASP A 56 -41.59 -10.00 3.58
CA ASP A 56 -41.85 -9.42 2.25
C ASP A 56 -40.83 -8.34 1.81
N TRP A 57 -39.94 -7.95 2.72
CA TRP A 57 -38.92 -6.91 2.56
C TRP A 57 -39.44 -5.49 2.30
N LEU A 58 -40.75 -5.24 2.30
CA LEU A 58 -41.33 -3.91 2.01
C LEU A 58 -40.89 -2.85 3.02
N PHE A 59 -40.50 -3.23 4.23
CA PHE A 59 -39.92 -2.32 5.23
C PHE A 59 -38.69 -1.55 4.73
N LEU A 60 -37.94 -2.10 3.73
CA LEU A 60 -36.82 -1.39 3.11
C LEU A 60 -37.25 -0.19 2.28
N TYR A 61 -38.50 -0.14 1.81
CA TYR A 61 -39.06 1.03 1.14
C TYR A 61 -39.45 2.12 2.15
N ASN A 62 -38.49 2.48 3.01
CA ASN A 62 -38.58 3.55 4.00
C ASN A 62 -37.62 4.68 3.62
N LEU A 63 -38.03 5.49 2.64
CA LEU A 63 -37.18 6.56 2.08
C LEU A 63 -36.78 7.59 3.14
N ALA A 64 -37.69 7.93 4.07
CA ALA A 64 -37.42 8.86 5.16
C ALA A 64 -36.35 8.30 6.12
N GLY A 65 -36.48 7.04 6.52
CA GLY A 65 -35.49 6.37 7.37
C GLY A 65 -34.13 6.25 6.69
N ILE A 66 -34.10 5.94 5.39
CA ILE A 66 -32.84 5.90 4.62
C ILE A 66 -32.20 7.29 4.59
N LYS A 67 -32.97 8.35 4.30
CA LYS A 67 -32.47 9.73 4.29
C LYS A 67 -31.83 10.12 5.63
N ALA A 68 -32.51 9.80 6.74
CA ALA A 68 -32.03 10.11 8.10
C ALA A 68 -30.86 9.20 8.58
N TYR A 69 -30.59 8.08 7.91
CA TYR A 69 -29.65 7.07 8.38
C TYR A 69 -28.20 7.59 8.54
N SER A 70 -27.76 8.50 7.66
CA SER A 70 -26.42 9.07 7.73
C SER A 70 -26.23 9.96 8.97
N GLU A 71 -27.26 10.72 9.34
CA GLU A 71 -27.29 11.52 10.57
C GLU A 71 -27.37 10.64 11.81
N GLN A 72 -28.17 9.57 11.77
CA GLN A 72 -28.26 8.61 12.87
C GLN A 72 -26.89 7.98 13.16
N LEU A 73 -26.15 7.54 12.14
CA LEU A 73 -24.81 6.99 12.33
C LEU A 73 -23.84 8.01 12.95
N GLN A 74 -23.94 9.29 12.57
CA GLN A 74 -23.13 10.35 13.16
C GLN A 74 -23.52 10.63 14.61
N LYS A 75 -24.83 10.63 14.95
CA LYS A 75 -25.31 10.74 16.33
C LYS A 75 -24.81 9.60 17.22
N GLU A 76 -24.61 8.41 16.66
CA GLU A 76 -23.96 7.28 17.35
C GLU A 76 -22.42 7.40 17.43
N GLY A 77 -21.84 8.54 17.08
CA GLY A 77 -20.40 8.81 17.17
C GLY A 77 -19.57 8.15 16.06
N LYS A 78 -20.17 7.79 14.91
CA LYS A 78 -19.40 7.28 13.77
C LYS A 78 -18.75 8.42 13.01
N GLU A 79 -17.43 8.31 12.82
CA GLU A 79 -16.67 9.18 11.92
C GLU A 79 -17.23 9.16 10.49
N ILE A 80 -17.18 10.30 9.80
CA ILE A 80 -17.78 10.46 8.47
C ILE A 80 -17.26 9.47 7.42
N THR A 81 -15.97 9.09 7.52
CA THR A 81 -15.37 8.07 6.66
C THR A 81 -16.03 6.71 6.89
N THR A 82 -16.31 6.38 8.15
CA THR A 82 -17.05 5.16 8.54
C THR A 82 -18.48 5.21 8.00
N VAL A 83 -19.19 6.33 8.14
CA VAL A 83 -20.54 6.51 7.58
C VAL A 83 -20.54 6.26 6.06
N SER A 84 -19.55 6.82 5.35
CA SER A 84 -19.38 6.57 3.91
C SER A 84 -19.18 5.08 3.58
N PHE A 85 -18.42 4.35 4.40
CA PHE A 85 -18.26 2.90 4.24
C PHE A 85 -19.57 2.13 4.45
N TYR A 86 -20.39 2.51 5.43
CA TYR A 86 -21.70 1.89 5.66
C TYR A 86 -22.59 2.04 4.42
N LEU A 87 -22.75 3.27 3.91
CA LEU A 87 -23.60 3.53 2.74
C LEU A 87 -23.12 2.79 1.49
N ARG A 88 -21.81 2.68 1.26
CA ARG A 88 -21.27 1.87 0.15
C ARG A 88 -21.57 0.38 0.31
N ASN A 89 -21.47 -0.16 1.53
CA ASN A 89 -21.80 -1.57 1.78
C ASN A 89 -23.30 -1.83 1.60
N ILE A 90 -24.15 -0.87 1.97
CA ILE A 90 -25.59 -0.93 1.71
C ILE A 90 -25.85 -0.98 0.20
N LEU A 91 -25.21 -0.13 -0.61
CA LEU A 91 -25.36 -0.19 -2.08
C LEU A 91 -24.96 -1.55 -2.65
N HIS A 92 -23.87 -2.15 -2.16
CA HIS A 92 -23.45 -3.49 -2.60
C HIS A 92 -24.46 -4.56 -2.20
N PHE A 93 -25.05 -4.45 -1.01
CA PHE A 93 -26.11 -5.35 -0.57
C PHE A 93 -27.40 -5.19 -1.36
N LEU A 94 -27.82 -3.95 -1.62
CA LEU A 94 -29.00 -3.66 -2.44
C LEU A 94 -28.85 -4.25 -3.84
N GLN A 95 -27.65 -4.14 -4.44
CA GLN A 95 -27.37 -4.78 -5.72
C GLN A 95 -27.53 -6.30 -5.64
N PHE A 96 -26.96 -6.96 -4.63
CA PHE A 96 -27.13 -8.39 -4.41
C PHE A 96 -28.61 -8.78 -4.22
N LEU A 97 -29.37 -8.02 -3.42
CA LEU A 97 -30.80 -8.24 -3.19
C LEU A 97 -31.63 -8.06 -4.47
N ILE A 98 -31.24 -7.15 -5.36
CA ILE A 98 -31.88 -6.96 -6.67
C ILE A 98 -31.59 -8.13 -7.60
N ASP A 99 -30.36 -8.64 -7.60
CA ASP A 99 -29.92 -9.71 -8.48
C ASP A 99 -30.39 -11.10 -7.99
N THR A 100 -30.61 -11.24 -6.67
CA THR A 100 -31.01 -12.49 -6.01
C THR A 100 -32.15 -12.25 -5.00
N PRO A 101 -33.32 -11.76 -5.43
CA PRO A 101 -34.40 -11.47 -4.49
C PRO A 101 -34.92 -12.77 -3.85
N PRO A 102 -35.15 -12.79 -2.52
CA PRO A 102 -35.76 -13.96 -1.89
C PRO A 102 -37.19 -14.17 -2.43
N PRO A 103 -37.72 -15.41 -2.44
CA PRO A 103 -39.04 -15.71 -3.03
C PRO A 103 -40.20 -14.89 -2.46
N SER A 104 -40.10 -14.53 -1.19
CA SER A 104 -41.09 -13.72 -0.48
C SER A 104 -40.96 -12.22 -0.76
N CYS A 105 -39.89 -11.75 -1.40
CA CYS A 105 -39.67 -10.32 -1.67
C CYS A 105 -40.80 -9.73 -2.53
N ARG A 106 -41.37 -8.62 -2.08
CA ARG A 106 -42.45 -7.89 -2.77
C ARG A 106 -42.06 -6.49 -3.23
N ILE A 107 -40.80 -6.09 -3.02
CA ILE A 107 -40.29 -4.80 -3.51
C ILE A 107 -40.28 -4.78 -5.04
N ARG A 108 -40.90 -3.77 -5.64
CA ARG A 108 -40.91 -3.56 -7.10
C ARG A 108 -39.56 -3.04 -7.60
N ARG A 109 -39.25 -3.29 -8.88
CA ARG A 109 -38.04 -2.75 -9.52
C ARG A 109 -37.94 -1.22 -9.45
N SER A 110 -39.07 -0.49 -9.53
CA SER A 110 -39.11 0.96 -9.35
C SER A 110 -38.72 1.37 -7.92
N GLN A 111 -39.26 0.68 -6.92
CA GLN A 111 -38.93 0.91 -5.51
C GLN A 111 -37.45 0.63 -5.22
N PHE A 112 -36.87 -0.44 -5.77
CA PHE A 112 -35.42 -0.68 -5.67
C PHE A 112 -34.58 0.46 -6.25
N LYS A 113 -34.99 1.01 -7.40
CA LYS A 113 -34.31 2.18 -8.01
C LYS A 113 -34.40 3.40 -7.09
N GLU A 114 -35.53 3.65 -6.46
CA GLU A 114 -35.72 4.77 -5.54
C GLU A 114 -34.89 4.62 -4.26
N ILE A 115 -34.92 3.44 -3.62
CA ILE A 115 -34.10 3.11 -2.46
C ILE A 115 -32.61 3.32 -2.77
N THR A 116 -32.15 2.77 -3.90
CA THR A 116 -30.75 2.88 -4.33
C THR A 116 -30.35 4.34 -4.58
N ARG A 117 -31.21 5.11 -5.26
CA ARG A 117 -30.99 6.56 -5.48
C ARG A 117 -30.91 7.34 -4.18
N MET A 118 -31.75 7.01 -3.18
CA MET A 118 -31.73 7.67 -1.88
C MET A 118 -30.40 7.43 -1.15
N VAL A 119 -29.92 6.18 -1.12
CA VAL A 119 -28.60 5.86 -0.52
C VAL A 119 -27.45 6.56 -1.28
N GLN A 120 -27.56 6.65 -2.61
CA GLN A 120 -26.59 7.40 -3.43
C GLN A 120 -26.64 8.92 -3.14
N SER A 121 -27.83 9.50 -2.91
CA SER A 121 -27.97 10.91 -2.52
C SER A 121 -27.26 11.19 -1.21
N ASN A 122 -27.51 10.37 -0.19
CA ASN A 122 -26.81 10.48 1.11
C ASN A 122 -25.29 10.43 0.93
N LEU A 123 -24.77 9.55 0.08
CA LEU A 123 -23.33 9.49 -0.22
C LEU A 123 -22.79 10.76 -0.86
N LYS A 124 -23.57 11.39 -1.76
CA LYS A 124 -23.19 12.66 -2.40
C LYS A 124 -23.20 13.81 -1.40
N GLU A 125 -24.20 13.88 -0.54
CA GLU A 125 -24.32 14.91 0.51
C GLU A 125 -23.15 14.86 1.49
N LEU A 126 -22.70 13.66 1.85
CA LEU A 126 -21.48 13.49 2.67
C LEU A 126 -20.19 13.93 1.96
N GLY A 127 -20.21 14.12 0.65
CA GLY A 127 -19.00 14.36 -0.16
C GLY A 127 -18.18 15.56 0.32
N ARG A 128 -18.82 16.71 0.58
CA ARG A 128 -18.12 17.92 1.05
C ARG A 128 -17.48 17.69 2.41
N SER A 129 -18.25 17.18 3.37
CA SER A 129 -17.78 16.93 4.73
C SER A 129 -16.67 15.86 4.77
N LEU A 130 -16.71 14.88 3.87
CA LEU A 130 -15.67 13.88 3.72
C LEU A 130 -14.36 14.48 3.20
N VAL A 131 -14.42 15.42 2.24
CA VAL A 131 -13.24 16.17 1.79
C VAL A 131 -12.68 17.04 2.91
N LEU A 132 -13.53 17.77 3.64
CA LEU A 132 -13.09 18.59 4.78
C LEU A 132 -12.43 17.74 5.87
N HIS A 133 -13.01 16.58 6.21
CA HIS A 133 -12.39 15.63 7.14
C HIS A 133 -11.04 15.12 6.62
N GLN A 134 -10.94 14.77 5.33
CA GLN A 134 -9.66 14.36 4.74
C GLN A 134 -8.60 15.45 4.83
N LEU A 135 -8.96 16.71 4.57
CA LEU A 135 -8.06 17.86 4.73
C LEU A 135 -7.61 18.05 6.18
N LYS A 136 -8.53 17.94 7.15
CA LYS A 136 -8.20 18.00 8.59
C LYS A 136 -7.26 16.88 9.02
N VAL A 137 -7.57 15.64 8.65
CA VAL A 137 -6.72 14.47 8.94
C VAL A 137 -5.33 14.64 8.32
N LYS A 138 -5.28 15.16 7.10
CA LYS A 138 -4.03 15.45 6.40
C LYS A 138 -3.22 16.53 7.13
N ALA A 139 -3.83 17.67 7.47
CA ALA A 139 -3.17 18.74 8.21
C ALA A 139 -2.62 18.25 9.57
N ALA A 140 -3.42 17.48 10.33
CA ALA A 140 -2.98 16.90 11.60
C ALA A 140 -1.79 15.94 11.42
N LYS A 141 -1.81 15.10 10.38
CA LYS A 141 -0.67 14.24 10.05
C LYS A 141 0.59 15.03 9.67
N MET A 142 0.42 16.18 9.02
CA MET A 142 1.54 17.05 8.65
C MET A 142 2.12 17.79 9.85
N ALA A 143 1.28 18.23 10.81
CA ALA A 143 1.74 18.90 12.02
C ALA A 143 2.67 18.03 12.89
N HIS A 144 2.54 16.71 12.78
CA HIS A 144 3.35 15.73 13.52
C HIS A 144 4.21 14.87 12.60
N ILE A 145 4.58 15.39 11.42
CA ILE A 145 5.45 14.66 10.50
C ILE A 145 6.83 14.47 11.14
N VAL A 146 7.37 13.25 11.03
CA VAL A 146 8.72 12.95 11.51
C VAL A 146 9.73 13.76 10.68
N SER A 147 10.62 14.49 11.36
CA SER A 147 11.60 15.35 10.70
C SER A 147 12.71 14.54 10.02
N PRO A 148 13.38 15.07 8.97
CA PRO A 148 14.54 14.42 8.36
C PRO A 148 15.65 14.12 9.36
N GLU A 149 15.88 15.02 10.31
CA GLU A 149 16.90 14.89 11.37
C GLU A 149 16.56 13.72 12.28
N SER A 150 15.29 13.60 12.70
CA SER A 150 14.83 12.47 13.51
C SER A 150 14.94 11.14 12.77
N LEU A 151 14.64 11.12 11.46
CA LEU A 151 14.86 9.92 10.62
C LEU A 151 16.35 9.56 10.56
N LYS A 152 17.23 10.53 10.36
CA LYS A 152 18.68 10.32 10.30
C LYS A 152 19.24 9.84 11.64
N SER A 153 18.88 10.49 12.75
CA SER A 153 19.25 10.07 14.10
C SER A 153 18.76 8.65 14.42
N CYS A 154 17.53 8.29 14.02
CA CYS A 154 17.05 6.91 14.14
C CYS A 154 17.94 5.91 13.42
N GLN A 155 18.36 6.22 12.19
CA GLN A 155 19.25 5.35 11.41
C GLN A 155 20.62 5.20 12.06
N ASP A 156 21.18 6.30 12.57
CA ASP A 156 22.53 6.32 13.15
C ASP A 156 22.57 5.60 14.51
N GLN A 157 21.57 5.83 15.36
CA GLN A 157 21.46 5.10 16.62
C GLN A 157 21.20 3.61 16.40
N ALA A 158 20.36 3.24 15.42
CA ALA A 158 20.15 1.84 15.11
C ALA A 158 21.43 1.14 14.61
N ARG A 159 22.29 1.83 13.84
CA ARG A 159 23.61 1.30 13.44
C ARG A 159 24.53 0.99 14.62
N GLN A 160 24.38 1.71 15.73
CA GLN A 160 25.19 1.50 16.94
C GLN A 160 24.58 0.40 17.82
N VAL A 161 23.28 0.48 18.07
CA VAL A 161 22.60 -0.37 19.07
C VAL A 161 22.32 -1.78 18.55
N ILE A 162 22.02 -1.97 17.25
CA ILE A 162 21.74 -3.31 16.71
C ILE A 162 22.93 -4.26 16.90
N PRO A 163 24.18 -3.89 16.53
CA PRO A 163 25.35 -4.72 16.81
C PRO A 163 25.53 -5.06 18.30
N GLU A 164 25.33 -4.10 19.20
CA GLU A 164 25.47 -4.29 20.65
C GLU A 164 24.44 -5.30 21.19
N LEU A 165 23.17 -5.12 20.83
CA LEU A 165 22.10 -6.06 21.19
C LEU A 165 22.45 -7.47 20.69
N LEU A 166 22.91 -7.60 19.45
CA LEU A 166 23.29 -8.90 18.88
C LEU A 166 24.44 -9.54 19.65
N THR A 167 25.47 -8.78 20.06
CA THR A 167 26.59 -9.30 20.86
C THR A 167 26.09 -9.87 22.17
N ARG A 168 25.26 -9.11 22.90
CA ARG A 168 24.70 -9.56 24.18
C ARG A 168 23.77 -10.77 24.03
N MET A 169 23.04 -10.85 22.92
CA MET A 169 22.17 -11.99 22.61
C MET A 169 22.96 -13.24 22.24
N GLU A 170 24.08 -13.10 21.53
CA GLU A 170 25.02 -14.19 21.22
C GLU A 170 25.67 -14.74 22.50
N GLU A 171 25.87 -13.89 23.52
CA GLU A 171 26.35 -14.25 24.87
C GLU A 171 25.27 -14.86 25.77
N GLY A 172 24.00 -14.90 25.33
CA GLY A 172 22.90 -15.58 26.02
C GLY A 172 21.77 -14.70 26.55
N SER A 173 21.81 -13.37 26.37
CA SER A 173 20.75 -12.45 26.81
C SER A 173 19.53 -12.51 25.87
N THR A 174 18.64 -13.48 26.07
CA THR A 174 17.51 -13.74 25.14
C THR A 174 16.32 -12.79 25.27
N ASP A 175 16.25 -12.00 26.35
CA ASP A 175 15.19 -11.03 26.66
C ASP A 175 15.26 -9.76 25.78
N LEU A 176 16.41 -9.49 25.17
CA LEU A 176 16.67 -8.34 24.29
C LEU A 176 16.04 -8.43 22.89
N ARG A 177 15.35 -9.54 22.60
CA ARG A 177 14.73 -9.80 21.28
C ARG A 177 13.77 -8.68 20.88
N ASP A 178 12.95 -8.22 21.81
CA ASP A 178 11.90 -7.25 21.53
C ASP A 178 12.51 -5.87 21.21
N ASP A 179 13.60 -5.50 21.87
CA ASP A 179 14.39 -4.29 21.54
C ASP A 179 15.00 -4.42 20.14
N LEU A 180 15.67 -5.55 19.82
CA LEU A 180 16.23 -5.79 18.49
C LEU A 180 15.17 -5.63 17.40
N TYR A 181 13.96 -6.11 17.63
CA TYR A 181 12.84 -5.98 16.68
C TYR A 181 12.43 -4.51 16.51
N GLY A 182 12.38 -3.76 17.61
CA GLY A 182 12.16 -2.32 17.59
C GLY A 182 13.18 -1.57 16.76
N TYR A 183 14.47 -1.74 17.06
CA TYR A 183 15.56 -1.06 16.35
C TYR A 183 15.63 -1.45 14.87
N LEU A 184 15.58 -2.74 14.54
CA LEU A 184 15.64 -3.20 13.15
C LEU A 184 14.44 -2.71 12.33
N SER A 185 13.24 -2.69 12.93
CA SER A 185 12.04 -2.20 12.26
C SER A 185 12.04 -0.69 12.06
N ALA A 186 12.54 0.08 13.05
CA ALA A 186 12.70 1.52 12.96
C ALA A 186 13.75 1.89 11.89
N PHE A 187 14.86 1.16 11.84
CA PHE A 187 15.90 1.32 10.82
C PHE A 187 15.36 1.11 9.40
N ILE A 188 14.74 -0.05 9.13
CA ILE A 188 14.19 -0.36 7.81
C ILE A 188 13.10 0.64 7.40
N CYS A 189 12.23 1.03 8.34
CA CYS A 189 11.16 1.98 8.06
C CYS A 189 11.68 3.40 7.80
N SER A 190 12.70 3.84 8.53
CA SER A 190 13.26 5.20 8.39
C SER A 190 14.04 5.39 7.08
N ILE A 191 14.66 4.33 6.53
CA ILE A 191 15.36 4.42 5.24
C ILE A 191 14.39 4.28 4.08
N TYR A 192 13.56 3.24 4.10
CA TYR A 192 12.79 2.83 2.92
C TYR A 192 11.29 3.06 3.07
N GLY A 193 10.79 3.46 4.23
CA GLY A 193 9.35 3.53 4.50
C GLY A 193 8.64 2.17 4.38
N HIS A 194 9.37 1.06 4.44
CA HIS A 194 8.79 -0.28 4.49
C HIS A 194 8.21 -0.57 5.87
N ARG A 195 7.10 -1.33 5.89
CA ARG A 195 6.50 -1.80 7.14
C ARG A 195 6.90 -3.27 7.31
N PRO A 196 7.58 -3.66 8.40
CA PRO A 196 7.85 -5.06 8.69
C PRO A 196 6.52 -5.79 8.94
N GLY A 197 6.42 -7.05 8.50
CA GLY A 197 5.21 -7.87 8.64
C GLY A 197 4.33 -7.98 7.39
N ILE A 198 4.85 -7.62 6.22
CA ILE A 198 4.15 -7.78 4.94
C ILE A 198 4.56 -9.12 4.32
N ASP A 199 3.76 -10.16 4.54
CA ASP A 199 3.91 -11.45 3.85
C ASP A 199 3.44 -11.35 2.38
N ASN A 200 2.39 -10.55 2.14
CA ASN A 200 1.90 -10.17 0.82
C ASN A 200 1.25 -8.78 0.88
N HIS A 201 1.78 -7.79 0.15
CA HIS A 201 1.09 -6.50 0.01
C HIS A 201 0.05 -6.54 -1.11
N LYS A 202 -0.98 -5.71 -0.97
CA LYS A 202 -2.10 -5.61 -1.92
C LYS A 202 -1.67 -5.24 -3.34
N THR A 203 -0.46 -4.71 -3.48
CA THR A 203 0.12 -4.21 -4.74
C THR A 203 1.21 -5.14 -5.29
N ASN A 204 1.40 -6.35 -4.75
CA ASN A 204 2.43 -7.31 -5.21
C ASN A 204 2.30 -7.63 -6.70
N ARG A 205 1.08 -7.72 -7.22
CA ARG A 205 0.85 -7.95 -8.66
C ARG A 205 1.46 -6.84 -9.53
N ASP A 206 1.45 -5.61 -9.05
CA ASP A 206 1.82 -4.44 -9.84
C ASP A 206 3.29 -4.02 -9.59
N PHE A 207 3.88 -4.37 -8.44
CA PHE A 207 5.23 -3.94 -8.03
C PHE A 207 6.20 -5.09 -7.69
N GLY A 208 5.76 -6.35 -7.74
CA GLY A 208 6.51 -7.48 -7.23
C GLY A 208 6.64 -7.48 -5.70
N GLY A 209 7.47 -8.38 -5.17
CA GLY A 209 7.70 -8.47 -3.72
C GLY A 209 8.44 -7.25 -3.18
N ALA A 210 8.22 -6.92 -1.90
CA ALA A 210 8.94 -5.85 -1.23
C ALA A 210 10.44 -6.19 -1.14
N GLN A 211 11.28 -5.20 -1.46
CA GLN A 211 12.73 -5.36 -1.50
C GLN A 211 13.37 -4.32 -0.61
N ILE A 212 14.43 -4.71 0.07
CA ILE A 212 15.31 -3.79 0.79
C ILE A 212 16.74 -3.99 0.31
N PHE A 213 17.51 -2.91 0.35
CA PHE A 213 18.95 -2.98 0.20
C PHE A 213 19.57 -2.92 1.59
N LEU A 214 20.57 -3.74 1.84
CA LEU A 214 21.35 -3.71 3.07
C LEU A 214 22.83 -3.64 2.68
N THR A 215 23.60 -2.83 3.39
CA THR A 215 25.06 -2.89 3.30
C THR A 215 25.57 -4.26 3.77
N LEU A 216 26.85 -4.57 3.54
CA LEU A 216 27.44 -5.81 4.05
C LEU A 216 27.33 -5.90 5.58
N GLU A 217 27.59 -4.79 6.26
CA GLU A 217 27.44 -4.67 7.71
C GLU A 217 25.99 -4.90 8.15
N GLU A 218 25.02 -4.20 7.53
CA GLU A 218 23.60 -4.33 7.86
C GLU A 218 23.06 -5.74 7.56
N PHE A 219 23.58 -6.39 6.52
CA PHE A 219 23.24 -7.78 6.20
C PHE A 219 23.81 -8.74 7.25
N SER A 220 25.04 -8.48 7.74
CA SER A 220 25.65 -9.29 8.80
C SER A 220 24.82 -9.30 10.09
N TRP A 221 24.08 -8.22 10.39
CA TRP A 221 23.16 -8.18 11.53
C TRP A 221 22.05 -9.22 11.41
N LEU A 222 21.51 -9.42 10.20
CA LEU A 222 20.51 -10.46 9.95
C LEU A 222 21.12 -11.85 10.07
N GLU A 223 22.35 -12.07 9.59
CA GLU A 223 23.03 -13.36 9.72
C GLU A 223 23.26 -13.72 11.20
N ARG A 224 23.77 -12.76 11.99
CA ARG A 224 23.94 -12.89 13.43
C ARG A 224 22.63 -13.19 14.13
N TRP A 225 21.58 -12.41 13.84
CA TRP A 225 20.24 -12.66 14.37
C TRP A 225 19.73 -14.06 14.02
N LEU A 226 19.91 -14.54 12.79
CA LEU A 226 19.45 -15.85 12.37
C LEU A 226 20.16 -16.99 13.13
N ARG A 227 21.43 -16.81 13.50
CA ARG A 227 22.15 -17.77 14.37
C ARG A 227 21.59 -17.77 15.79
N VAL A 228 21.45 -16.59 16.41
CA VAL A 228 20.81 -16.44 17.73
C VAL A 228 19.42 -17.08 17.72
N ARG A 229 18.62 -16.78 16.69
CA ARG A 229 17.28 -17.32 16.49
C ARG A 229 17.25 -18.84 16.46
N MET A 230 18.25 -19.52 15.89
CA MET A 230 18.30 -21.00 15.88
C MET A 230 18.36 -21.56 17.30
N ASN A 231 19.11 -20.91 18.19
CA ASN A 231 19.25 -21.32 19.59
C ASN A 231 17.96 -21.09 20.40
N LEU A 232 17.04 -20.23 19.90
CA LEU A 232 15.75 -19.95 20.55
C LEU A 232 14.65 -20.98 20.22
N GLY A 233 14.93 -22.02 19.42
CA GLY A 233 13.97 -23.07 19.09
C GLY A 233 12.66 -22.55 18.45
N PRO A 234 12.72 -21.82 17.33
CA PRO A 234 11.56 -21.12 16.79
C PRO A 234 10.54 -22.09 16.18
N LYS A 235 9.25 -21.88 16.46
CA LYS A 235 8.15 -22.72 15.95
C LYS A 235 7.66 -22.36 14.55
N ASN A 236 8.34 -21.44 13.87
CA ASN A 236 7.98 -21.00 12.53
C ASN A 236 9.24 -20.63 11.73
N ASN A 237 9.08 -20.32 10.44
CA ASN A 237 10.18 -19.95 9.54
C ASN A 237 10.29 -18.43 9.31
N LEU A 238 9.70 -17.62 10.18
CA LEU A 238 9.71 -16.17 10.05
C LEU A 238 11.00 -15.57 10.63
N VAL A 239 11.47 -14.46 10.04
CA VAL A 239 12.64 -13.70 10.54
C VAL A 239 12.37 -13.22 11.97
N PHE A 240 11.19 -12.64 12.20
CA PHE A 240 10.71 -12.22 13.52
C PHE A 240 9.86 -13.33 14.12
N ILE A 241 10.27 -13.86 15.27
CA ILE A 241 9.65 -15.02 15.90
C ILE A 241 8.83 -14.61 17.13
N THR A 242 7.86 -15.43 17.49
CA THR A 242 7.14 -15.36 18.77
C THR A 242 7.36 -16.67 19.53
N LYS A 243 6.84 -16.78 20.76
CA LYS A 243 6.79 -18.07 21.47
C LYS A 243 5.87 -19.10 20.77
N GLY A 244 4.98 -18.64 19.90
CA GLY A 244 4.06 -19.46 19.13
C GLY A 244 4.43 -19.57 17.66
N GLU A 245 3.58 -20.25 16.89
CA GLU A 245 3.77 -20.46 15.45
C GLU A 245 3.43 -19.21 14.62
N GLY A 246 2.70 -18.27 15.19
CA GLY A 246 2.21 -17.07 14.51
C GLY A 246 3.25 -15.94 14.37
N PRO A 247 2.96 -14.96 13.49
CA PRO A 247 3.79 -13.76 13.31
C PRO A 247 3.70 -12.82 14.52
N VAL A 248 4.70 -11.96 14.67
CA VAL A 248 4.71 -10.88 15.68
C VAL A 248 3.58 -9.88 15.39
N LYS A 249 2.57 -9.83 16.25
CA LYS A 249 1.40 -8.93 16.09
C LYS A 249 1.67 -7.50 16.59
N ASN A 250 2.57 -7.35 17.57
CA ASN A 250 2.79 -6.08 18.27
C ASN A 250 4.07 -5.35 17.81
N MET A 251 4.51 -5.56 16.58
CA MET A 251 5.75 -4.97 16.04
C MET A 251 5.79 -3.44 16.17
N PHE A 252 4.63 -2.79 16.06
CA PHE A 252 4.51 -1.35 16.26
C PHE A 252 4.89 -0.88 17.67
N ARG A 253 4.58 -1.66 18.71
CA ARG A 253 4.94 -1.33 20.09
C ARG A 253 6.46 -1.33 20.27
N TYR A 254 7.14 -2.34 19.73
CA TYR A 254 8.59 -2.43 19.78
C TYR A 254 9.27 -1.27 19.05
N LEU A 255 8.74 -0.88 17.88
CA LEU A 255 9.21 0.33 17.19
C LEU A 255 9.08 1.58 18.07
N GLN A 256 7.94 1.79 18.73
CA GLN A 256 7.75 2.97 19.58
C GLN A 256 8.65 2.95 20.82
N MET A 257 8.93 1.77 21.38
CA MET A 257 9.86 1.62 22.49
C MET A 257 11.27 1.99 22.06
N ALA A 258 11.76 1.44 20.95
CA ALA A 258 13.08 1.80 20.40
C ALA A 258 13.16 3.30 20.04
N TRP A 259 12.11 3.85 19.41
CA TRP A 259 12.05 5.29 19.11
C TRP A 259 12.18 6.17 20.36
N GLY A 260 11.52 5.77 21.46
CA GLY A 260 11.61 6.47 22.74
C GLY A 260 12.98 6.29 23.42
N GLN A 261 13.55 5.08 23.39
CA GLN A 261 14.91 4.81 23.91
C GLN A 261 15.97 5.64 23.17
N MET A 262 15.77 5.91 21.88
CA MET A 262 16.61 6.80 21.08
C MET A 262 16.48 8.30 21.45
N GLY A 263 15.59 8.66 22.38
CA GLY A 263 15.31 10.05 22.74
C GLY A 263 14.63 10.87 21.63
N LEU A 264 14.04 10.20 20.63
CA LEU A 264 13.44 10.89 19.49
C LEU A 264 12.04 11.43 19.81
N PRO A 265 11.66 12.58 19.22
CA PRO A 265 10.41 13.24 19.55
C PRO A 265 9.19 12.43 19.10
N GLY A 266 8.11 12.56 19.87
CA GLY A 266 6.81 11.96 19.55
C GLY A 266 6.76 10.44 19.75
N ARG A 267 5.73 9.81 19.16
CA ARG A 267 5.50 8.36 19.22
C ARG A 267 4.99 7.82 17.88
N PRO A 268 5.76 7.97 16.79
CA PRO A 268 5.29 7.66 15.45
C PRO A 268 5.03 6.16 15.28
N ASN A 269 4.07 5.84 14.41
CA ASN A 269 3.85 4.49 13.90
C ASN A 269 4.48 4.29 12.51
N PHE A 270 4.48 3.06 12.00
CA PHE A 270 5.02 2.75 10.65
C PHE A 270 4.40 3.58 9.52
N THR A 271 3.13 4.00 9.65
CA THR A 271 2.48 4.90 8.70
C THR A 271 3.06 6.29 8.77
N ASP A 272 3.37 6.79 9.96
CA ASP A 272 3.87 8.16 10.15
C ASP A 272 5.28 8.27 9.58
N ILE A 273 6.17 7.32 9.92
CA ILE A 273 7.53 7.24 9.36
C ILE A 273 7.48 7.07 7.84
N ARG A 274 6.66 6.15 7.32
CA ARG A 274 6.49 5.96 5.88
C ARG A 274 5.97 7.23 5.17
N THR A 275 5.06 7.96 5.83
CA THR A 275 4.52 9.22 5.30
C THR A 275 5.63 10.27 5.25
N ALA A 276 6.44 10.38 6.30
CA ALA A 276 7.60 11.28 6.35
C ALA A 276 8.59 10.99 5.23
N VAL A 277 9.02 9.73 5.06
CA VAL A 277 9.94 9.32 3.98
C VAL A 277 9.38 9.71 2.60
N SER A 278 8.10 9.41 2.34
CA SER A 278 7.46 9.74 1.05
C SER A 278 7.31 11.24 0.83
N ALA A 279 7.00 12.00 1.87
CA ALA A 279 6.81 13.45 1.83
C ALA A 279 8.14 14.19 1.61
N HIS A 280 9.19 13.81 2.33
CA HIS A 280 10.54 14.39 2.17
C HIS A 280 11.09 14.11 0.78
N ALA A 281 10.91 12.89 0.27
CA ALA A 281 11.31 12.55 -1.09
C ALA A 281 10.52 13.31 -2.17
N LYS A 282 9.28 13.73 -1.90
CA LYS A 282 8.52 14.58 -2.81
C LYS A 282 9.10 15.99 -2.87
N ASN A 283 9.51 16.55 -1.74
CA ASN A 283 9.96 17.94 -1.65
C ASN A 283 11.42 18.14 -2.05
N LEU A 284 12.27 17.16 -1.73
CA LEU A 284 13.72 17.31 -1.80
C LEU A 284 14.34 16.61 -3.00
N HIS A 285 13.58 15.83 -3.77
CA HIS A 285 14.10 15.08 -4.89
C HIS A 285 13.34 15.33 -6.20
N THR A 286 14.01 15.02 -7.30
CA THR A 286 13.43 15.09 -8.64
C THR A 286 12.27 14.10 -8.80
N ARG A 287 11.36 14.39 -9.74
CA ARG A 287 10.24 13.50 -10.09
C ARG A 287 10.70 12.07 -10.42
N GLY A 288 11.87 11.91 -11.06
CA GLY A 288 12.46 10.61 -11.38
C GLY A 288 12.83 9.80 -10.13
N THR A 289 13.56 10.41 -9.19
CA THR A 289 13.94 9.78 -7.92
C THR A 289 12.72 9.47 -7.06
N ARG A 290 11.75 10.39 -7.01
CA ARG A 290 10.48 10.19 -6.32
C ARG A 290 9.72 8.97 -6.83
N ASN A 291 9.62 8.81 -8.15
CA ASN A 291 8.95 7.66 -8.77
C ASN A 291 9.69 6.34 -8.47
N ARG A 292 11.02 6.34 -8.49
CA ARG A 292 11.82 5.16 -8.14
C ARG A 292 11.61 4.75 -6.69
N LEU A 293 11.66 5.71 -5.75
CA LEU A 293 11.39 5.45 -4.34
C LEU A 293 9.96 4.93 -4.13
N ALA A 294 8.97 5.54 -4.80
CA ALA A 294 7.58 5.11 -4.73
C ALA A 294 7.40 3.64 -5.15
N SER A 295 7.97 3.28 -6.30
CA SER A 295 7.99 1.89 -6.78
C SER A 295 8.71 0.96 -5.82
N PHE A 296 9.85 1.40 -5.26
CA PHE A 296 10.60 0.63 -4.26
C PHE A 296 9.76 0.39 -2.99
N MET A 297 9.02 1.40 -2.57
CA MET A 297 8.03 1.35 -1.49
C MET A 297 6.76 0.57 -1.84
N CYS A 298 6.67 -0.01 -3.04
CA CYS A 298 5.52 -0.73 -3.59
C CYS A 298 4.22 0.10 -3.67
N HIS A 299 4.34 1.39 -4.02
CA HIS A 299 3.21 2.29 -4.23
C HIS A 299 3.35 3.13 -5.51
N ASN A 300 2.24 3.62 -6.07
CA ASN A 300 2.29 4.63 -7.13
C ASN A 300 2.27 6.04 -6.53
N THR A 301 2.89 6.99 -7.23
CA THR A 301 2.97 8.38 -6.77
C THR A 301 1.62 9.08 -6.75
N GLU A 302 0.65 8.65 -7.57
CA GLU A 302 -0.73 9.16 -7.53
C GLU A 302 -1.45 8.86 -6.21
N THR A 303 -1.33 7.63 -5.71
CA THR A 303 -1.85 7.23 -4.40
C THR A 303 -1.07 7.96 -3.31
N ALA A 304 0.26 8.06 -3.45
CA ALA A 304 1.06 8.83 -2.50
C ALA A 304 0.67 10.31 -2.49
N ASP A 305 0.33 10.92 -3.62
CA ASP A 305 -0.14 12.30 -3.67
C ASP A 305 -1.52 12.46 -3.05
N ARG A 306 -2.41 11.50 -3.27
CA ARG A 306 -3.75 11.50 -2.67
C ARG A 306 -3.71 11.36 -1.14
N PHE A 307 -2.75 10.61 -0.59
CA PHE A 307 -2.72 10.29 0.84
C PHE A 307 -1.58 10.95 1.65
N TYR A 308 -0.51 11.37 0.99
CA TYR A 308 0.74 11.87 1.59
C TYR A 308 1.24 13.20 1.00
N ALA A 309 0.63 13.76 -0.06
CA ALA A 309 1.10 15.04 -0.61
C ALA A 309 1.09 16.11 0.48
N LEU A 310 2.17 16.84 0.69
CA LEU A 310 2.09 18.03 1.54
C LEU A 310 1.14 19.06 0.94
N VAL A 311 0.39 19.75 1.80
CA VAL A 311 -0.02 21.12 1.50
C VAL A 311 1.25 21.94 1.69
N LEU A 312 1.61 22.77 0.72
CA LEU A 312 2.80 23.63 0.83
C LEU A 312 2.68 24.44 2.12
N ASP A 313 3.69 24.37 2.97
CA ASP A 313 3.73 25.24 4.14
C ASP A 313 3.94 26.70 3.71
N ARG A 314 3.84 27.65 4.66
CA ARG A 314 3.96 29.08 4.37
C ARG A 314 5.30 29.44 3.70
N LYS A 315 6.38 28.76 4.07
CA LYS A 315 7.72 29.00 3.51
C LYS A 315 7.80 28.47 2.09
N GLN A 316 7.34 27.25 1.85
CA GLN A 316 7.28 26.64 0.51
C GLN A 316 6.35 27.41 -0.44
N GLY A 317 5.23 27.93 0.07
CA GLY A 317 4.35 28.82 -0.68
C GLY A 317 5.03 30.15 -1.05
N SER A 318 5.80 30.72 -0.13
CA SER A 318 6.62 31.92 -0.39
C SER A 318 7.73 31.65 -1.41
N ASP A 319 8.38 30.48 -1.33
CA ASP A 319 9.42 30.07 -2.28
C ASP A 319 8.83 29.88 -3.69
N MET A 320 7.67 29.23 -3.79
CA MET A 320 6.97 29.05 -5.07
C MET A 320 6.49 30.39 -5.66
N ARG A 321 6.07 31.34 -4.82
CA ARG A 321 5.77 32.71 -5.26
C ARG A 321 7.00 33.40 -5.85
N ARG A 322 8.15 33.31 -5.16
CA ARG A 322 9.42 33.88 -5.63
C ARG A 322 9.88 33.23 -6.94
N ASP A 323 9.73 31.91 -7.08
CA ASP A 323 10.10 31.21 -8.32
C ASP A 323 9.16 31.58 -9.47
N PHE A 324 7.85 31.73 -9.20
CA PHE A 324 6.88 32.23 -10.16
C PHE A 324 7.21 33.65 -10.61
N GLU A 325 7.49 34.55 -9.67
CA GLU A 325 7.92 35.92 -9.92
C GLU A 325 9.16 35.96 -10.82
N LYS A 326 10.20 35.16 -10.52
CA LYS A 326 11.40 35.06 -11.36
C LYS A 326 11.10 34.63 -12.80
N ILE A 327 10.21 33.65 -12.99
CA ILE A 327 9.81 33.19 -14.33
C ILE A 327 9.06 34.31 -15.07
N THR A 328 8.12 34.97 -14.39
CA THR A 328 7.33 36.05 -15.00
C THR A 328 8.15 37.32 -15.27
N SER A 329 9.16 37.60 -14.45
CA SER A 329 10.08 38.73 -14.64
C SER A 329 11.15 38.47 -15.70
N ALA A 330 11.60 37.21 -15.87
CA ALA A 330 12.53 36.83 -16.93
C ALA A 330 11.91 36.92 -18.33
N SER A 331 10.58 36.81 -18.45
CA SER A 331 9.85 37.05 -19.70
C SER A 331 9.60 38.53 -20.00
N SER A 332 10.10 39.47 -19.19
CA SER A 332 9.79 40.91 -19.30
C SER A 332 10.99 41.81 -19.64
N LEU A 333 12.01 41.32 -20.36
CA LEU A 333 13.03 42.17 -20.98
C LEU A 333 12.84 42.27 -22.51
N PRO A 334 13.01 43.47 -23.10
CA PRO A 334 12.55 43.75 -24.46
C PRO A 334 13.50 43.24 -25.53
N SER A 335 12.88 42.86 -26.65
CA SER A 335 13.47 42.43 -27.91
C SER A 335 14.43 43.49 -28.47
N SER A 336 15.67 43.09 -28.78
CA SER A 336 16.52 43.82 -29.73
C SER A 336 17.24 42.83 -30.65
N SER A 337 16.92 42.95 -31.95
CA SER A 337 17.67 42.51 -33.16
C SER A 337 18.05 41.02 -33.25
N SER A 338 17.76 40.27 -34.32
CA SER A 338 17.77 40.62 -35.74
C SER A 338 17.05 39.53 -36.56
N LEU A 339 16.28 39.93 -37.57
CA LEU A 339 15.75 39.08 -38.64
C LEU A 339 16.90 38.56 -39.55
N PRO A 340 16.64 37.49 -40.34
CA PRO A 340 16.36 37.75 -41.75
C PRO A 340 15.15 36.99 -42.32
N SER A 341 14.61 37.63 -43.35
CA SER A 341 13.43 37.33 -44.17
C SER A 341 13.41 35.95 -44.83
N SER A 342 12.22 35.36 -44.96
CA SER A 342 11.83 34.56 -46.13
C SER A 342 10.31 34.36 -46.23
N SER A 343 9.74 34.95 -47.30
CA SER A 343 8.52 34.63 -48.08
C SER A 343 7.22 34.12 -47.41
N HIS A 344 6.20 34.98 -47.52
CA HIS A 344 4.75 34.74 -47.73
C HIS A 344 4.35 33.45 -48.50
N PRO A 345 3.07 32.96 -48.44
CA PRO A 345 1.85 33.78 -48.36
C PRO A 345 0.73 33.35 -47.40
N LEU A 346 -0.09 34.36 -47.13
CA LEU A 346 -1.33 34.37 -46.35
C LEU A 346 -2.48 33.68 -47.10
N THR A 347 -3.23 32.81 -46.41
CA THR A 347 -4.64 32.52 -46.74
C THR A 347 -5.52 32.58 -45.48
N ARG A 348 -6.11 33.77 -45.31
CA ARG A 348 -7.55 34.03 -45.10
C ARG A 348 -8.34 33.19 -44.06
N ARG A 349 -8.50 33.78 -42.87
CA ARG A 349 -9.74 34.04 -42.11
C ARG A 349 -10.92 33.05 -42.24
N SER A 350 -11.27 32.37 -41.14
CA SER A 350 -12.67 32.19 -40.71
C SER A 350 -12.77 31.91 -39.21
N SER A 351 -13.91 32.27 -38.66
CA SER A 351 -14.23 32.64 -37.28
C SER A 351 -15.15 31.62 -36.59
N HIS A 352 -15.10 31.63 -35.24
CA HIS A 352 -16.07 31.10 -34.25
C HIS A 352 -16.07 29.59 -33.92
N PRO A 353 -16.64 29.16 -32.77
CA PRO A 353 -16.52 29.70 -31.41
C PRO A 353 -16.22 28.61 -30.35
N LEU A 354 -15.87 29.05 -29.15
CA LEU A 354 -15.64 28.24 -27.94
C LEU A 354 -16.86 27.40 -27.53
N THR A 355 -16.79 26.07 -27.67
CA THR A 355 -17.65 25.15 -26.91
C THR A 355 -16.92 24.58 -25.70
N ARG A 356 -17.31 25.12 -24.55
CA ARG A 356 -17.04 24.65 -23.19
C ARG A 356 -17.57 23.22 -23.01
N ARG A 357 -16.69 22.22 -22.89
CA ARG A 357 -17.08 20.87 -22.44
C ARG A 357 -16.26 20.42 -21.23
N SER A 358 -16.93 20.50 -20.09
CA SER A 358 -16.56 19.92 -18.80
C SER A 358 -16.39 18.41 -18.91
N SER A 359 -15.15 17.91 -18.78
CA SER A 359 -14.85 16.49 -18.60
C SER A 359 -14.70 16.17 -17.11
N ARG A 360 -15.70 15.44 -16.59
CA ARG A 360 -15.65 14.66 -15.35
C ARG A 360 -14.43 13.71 -15.35
N PRO A 361 -13.76 13.46 -14.22
CA PRO A 361 -12.83 12.35 -14.12
C PRO A 361 -13.59 11.02 -14.02
N SER A 362 -13.40 10.19 -15.03
CA SER A 362 -13.83 8.79 -15.10
C SER A 362 -13.07 7.91 -14.11
N SER A 363 -13.85 7.04 -13.49
CA SER A 363 -13.55 5.77 -12.81
C SER A 363 -12.24 5.04 -13.15
N CYS A 364 -11.65 4.41 -12.12
CA CYS A 364 -10.64 3.35 -12.21
C CYS A 364 -11.02 2.25 -13.22
N PRO A 365 -10.07 1.72 -14.02
CA PRO A 365 -10.31 0.54 -14.84
C PRO A 365 -10.03 -0.76 -14.07
N GLN A 366 -11.02 -1.65 -14.11
CA GLN A 366 -10.85 -3.09 -13.93
C GLN A 366 -10.23 -3.70 -15.20
N ALA A 367 -9.49 -4.79 -15.00
CA ALA A 367 -8.67 -5.48 -15.98
C ALA A 367 -9.48 -6.09 -17.15
N THR A 368 -8.93 -5.96 -18.36
CA THR A 368 -9.25 -6.83 -19.49
C THR A 368 -7.97 -7.47 -20.02
N ALA A 369 -8.05 -8.77 -20.27
CA ALA A 369 -6.98 -9.61 -20.80
C ALA A 369 -6.76 -9.32 -22.29
N GLY A 370 -5.50 -9.15 -22.69
CA GLY A 370 -5.10 -8.95 -24.08
C GLY A 370 -3.79 -9.67 -24.38
N ARG A 371 -3.90 -10.79 -25.09
CA ARG A 371 -2.83 -11.53 -25.79
C ARG A 371 -2.02 -10.56 -26.66
N TYR A 372 -0.69 -10.61 -26.60
CA TYR A 372 0.15 -10.19 -27.72
C TYR A 372 1.27 -11.19 -27.99
N ARG A 373 1.33 -11.57 -29.27
CA ARG A 373 2.28 -12.49 -29.91
C ARG A 373 3.69 -11.88 -29.94
N ARG A 374 4.68 -12.78 -29.92
CA ARG A 374 6.06 -12.57 -30.38
C ARG A 374 6.06 -12.28 -31.88
N ASP A 375 6.92 -11.35 -32.29
CA ASP A 375 7.73 -11.51 -33.50
C ASP A 375 9.15 -11.00 -33.22
N ALA A 376 10.10 -11.71 -33.81
CA ALA A 376 11.54 -11.60 -33.63
C ALA A 376 12.17 -11.32 -34.99
N SER A 377 13.18 -10.45 -35.02
CA SER A 377 14.21 -10.22 -36.06
C SER A 377 14.94 -8.95 -35.59
N SER A 378 16.26 -8.83 -35.49
CA SER A 378 17.28 -9.13 -36.49
C SER A 378 18.71 -9.03 -35.89
N SER A 379 19.59 -9.92 -36.36
CA SER A 379 21.04 -9.78 -36.63
C SER A 379 22.04 -9.22 -35.59
N GLU A 380 23.00 -10.08 -35.24
CA GLU A 380 24.38 -9.73 -34.80
C GLU A 380 25.24 -9.24 -35.99
N PRO A 381 26.40 -8.63 -35.69
CA PRO A 381 27.64 -9.23 -36.18
C PRO A 381 28.73 -9.37 -35.11
N SER A 382 29.52 -10.42 -35.32
CA SER A 382 30.66 -10.95 -34.57
C SER A 382 31.96 -10.17 -34.75
N VAL A 383 32.74 -9.98 -33.68
CA VAL A 383 34.20 -9.78 -33.73
C VAL A 383 34.87 -10.52 -32.56
N SER A 384 35.86 -11.36 -32.89
CA SER A 384 36.80 -12.09 -32.02
C SER A 384 37.83 -11.13 -31.41
N SER A 385 38.67 -11.41 -30.42
CA SER A 385 39.02 -12.56 -29.59
C SER A 385 39.75 -11.96 -28.38
N GLN A 386 39.66 -12.63 -27.23
CA GLN A 386 40.78 -12.90 -26.31
C GLN A 386 41.82 -11.77 -26.16
N GLU A 387 41.62 -10.91 -25.16
CA GLU A 387 42.70 -10.21 -24.40
C GLU A 387 42.16 -9.28 -23.28
N VAL A 388 40.84 -9.16 -23.10
CA VAL A 388 40.22 -8.28 -22.07
C VAL A 388 39.76 -9.05 -20.81
N GLU A 389 40.03 -10.35 -20.69
CA GLU A 389 39.47 -11.18 -19.60
C GLU A 389 40.23 -11.10 -18.26
N GLU A 390 41.48 -10.63 -18.23
CA GLU A 390 42.27 -10.60 -16.98
C GLU A 390 42.03 -9.32 -16.15
N GLU A 391 41.81 -8.17 -16.79
CA GLU A 391 41.61 -6.89 -16.11
C GLU A 391 40.15 -6.67 -15.61
N VAL A 392 39.20 -7.46 -16.10
CA VAL A 392 37.80 -7.46 -15.66
C VAL A 392 37.59 -8.34 -14.42
N MET A 393 38.45 -9.33 -14.19
CA MET A 393 38.31 -10.28 -13.08
C MET A 393 38.68 -9.65 -11.72
N THR A 394 39.63 -8.71 -11.70
CA THR A 394 40.02 -7.96 -10.49
C THR A 394 39.04 -6.85 -10.10
N ARG A 395 38.30 -6.26 -11.04
CA ARG A 395 37.20 -5.32 -10.73
C ARG A 395 35.88 -6.00 -10.32
N SER A 396 35.70 -7.28 -10.66
CA SER A 396 34.48 -8.07 -10.37
C SER A 396 34.34 -8.49 -8.89
N LEU A 397 35.44 -8.52 -8.14
CA LEU A 397 35.43 -8.97 -6.73
C LEU A 397 35.03 -7.88 -5.71
N VAL A 398 34.93 -6.61 -6.12
CA VAL A 398 34.69 -5.48 -5.19
C VAL A 398 33.22 -4.98 -5.17
N GLN A 399 32.30 -5.54 -5.97
CA GLN A 399 30.87 -5.14 -5.91
C GLN A 399 29.89 -6.31 -5.88
N ARG A 400 29.94 -7.14 -4.83
CA ARG A 400 28.79 -7.99 -4.48
C ARG A 400 27.74 -7.17 -3.73
N LYS A 401 26.92 -6.43 -4.47
CA LYS A 401 25.72 -5.74 -3.96
C LYS A 401 24.65 -6.79 -3.61
N LEU A 402 24.38 -7.00 -2.31
CA LEU A 402 23.37 -7.95 -1.82
C LEU A 402 21.98 -7.29 -1.79
N ARG A 403 21.07 -7.77 -2.66
CA ARG A 403 19.66 -7.35 -2.69
C ARG A 403 18.83 -8.39 -1.94
N VAL A 404 18.16 -8.00 -0.86
CA VAL A 404 17.28 -8.90 -0.10
C VAL A 404 15.84 -8.71 -0.59
N THR A 405 15.27 -9.77 -1.16
CA THR A 405 13.85 -9.80 -1.54
C THR A 405 13.07 -10.56 -0.47
N ILE A 406 12.10 -9.91 0.16
CA ILE A 406 11.22 -10.57 1.12
C ILE A 406 10.01 -11.08 0.33
N SER A 407 9.98 -12.38 0.02
CA SER A 407 8.87 -13.02 -0.71
C SER A 407 8.50 -14.37 -0.08
N PRO A 408 7.20 -14.73 -0.05
CA PRO A 408 6.77 -16.07 0.31
C PRO A 408 7.02 -17.01 -0.87
N LEU A 409 7.83 -18.05 -0.70
CA LEU A 409 7.80 -19.21 -1.59
C LEU A 409 6.91 -20.29 -0.99
N GLN A 410 5.84 -20.61 -1.71
CA GLN A 410 5.01 -21.79 -1.46
C GLN A 410 5.81 -23.05 -1.78
N MET A 411 5.98 -23.92 -0.77
CA MET A 411 6.74 -25.18 -0.80
C MET A 411 6.12 -26.31 -1.66
N SER A 412 5.13 -26.06 -2.51
CA SER A 412 4.39 -27.14 -3.21
C SER A 412 4.96 -27.57 -4.56
N LYS A 413 5.99 -26.93 -5.10
CA LYS A 413 6.51 -27.23 -6.46
C LYS A 413 7.91 -27.86 -6.56
N LEU A 414 8.61 -28.06 -5.45
CA LEU A 414 9.96 -28.68 -5.47
C LEU A 414 9.97 -30.21 -5.31
N LYS A 415 8.82 -30.85 -5.01
CA LYS A 415 8.76 -32.32 -4.89
C LYS A 415 8.81 -33.06 -6.24
N ASN A 416 8.61 -32.38 -7.37
CA ASN A 416 8.49 -33.02 -8.70
C ASN A 416 9.70 -32.82 -9.63
N LEU A 417 10.83 -32.31 -9.13
CA LEU A 417 12.04 -32.08 -9.94
C LEU A 417 13.20 -33.05 -9.66
N LYS A 418 12.92 -34.19 -9.01
CA LYS A 418 13.92 -35.24 -8.75
C LYS A 418 14.31 -36.10 -9.97
N THR A 419 13.82 -35.80 -11.18
CA THR A 419 14.17 -36.58 -12.38
C THR A 419 14.35 -35.68 -13.60
N LYS A 420 15.60 -35.22 -13.82
CA LYS A 420 16.30 -35.20 -15.12
C LYS A 420 17.62 -34.41 -15.00
N ARG A 421 18.74 -35.13 -15.11
CA ARG A 421 20.11 -34.58 -15.25
C ARG A 421 20.28 -34.01 -16.66
N LYS A 422 20.39 -32.68 -16.82
CA LYS A 422 21.19 -32.00 -17.86
C LYS A 422 21.61 -30.60 -17.36
N PRO A 423 22.83 -30.12 -17.63
CA PRO A 423 23.31 -28.83 -17.13
C PRO A 423 22.77 -27.68 -18.00
N PRO A 424 22.28 -26.56 -17.43
CA PRO A 424 21.90 -25.40 -18.22
C PRO A 424 23.08 -24.45 -18.45
N LYS A 425 23.20 -23.98 -19.70
CA LYS A 425 24.15 -22.96 -20.17
C LYS A 425 23.93 -21.62 -19.44
N ARG A 426 25.05 -20.90 -19.20
CA ARG A 426 25.17 -19.60 -18.51
C ARG A 426 24.10 -18.60 -18.98
N LYS A 427 23.23 -18.18 -18.06
CA LYS A 427 22.41 -16.95 -18.15
C LYS A 427 22.55 -16.17 -16.84
N ARG A 428 22.60 -14.84 -16.96
CA ARG A 428 22.78 -13.85 -15.88
C ARG A 428 22.01 -14.23 -14.60
N LEU A 429 22.75 -14.42 -13.51
CA LEU A 429 22.23 -14.85 -12.21
C LEU A 429 21.61 -13.64 -11.48
N CYS A 430 20.29 -13.53 -11.51
CA CYS A 430 19.56 -12.64 -10.61
C CYS A 430 19.29 -13.44 -9.32
N VAL A 431 19.97 -13.09 -8.22
CA VAL A 431 19.90 -13.84 -6.96
C VAL A 431 18.55 -13.57 -6.29
N TYR A 432 17.67 -14.57 -6.32
CA TYR A 432 16.47 -14.66 -5.48
C TYR A 432 16.88 -15.26 -4.14
N VAL A 433 16.86 -14.47 -3.06
CA VAL A 433 17.17 -14.97 -1.72
C VAL A 433 15.93 -15.71 -1.18
N ASN A 434 15.95 -17.03 -1.33
CA ASN A 434 15.06 -17.94 -0.62
C ASN A 434 15.65 -18.24 0.76
N ILE A 435 14.82 -18.33 1.80
CA ILE A 435 15.24 -18.75 3.15
C ILE A 435 15.87 -20.16 3.14
N LEU A 436 15.49 -21.02 2.17
CA LEU A 436 16.16 -22.31 1.92
C LEU A 436 17.51 -22.22 1.19
N PHE A 437 17.77 -21.12 0.48
CA PHE A 437 19.05 -20.90 -0.22
C PHE A 437 20.16 -20.50 0.77
N LEU A 438 19.80 -19.82 1.86
CA LEU A 438 20.70 -19.56 3.00
C LEU A 438 21.11 -20.87 3.71
N TYR A 439 20.21 -21.85 3.81
CA TYR A 439 20.51 -23.16 4.39
C TYR A 439 21.60 -23.91 3.60
N TYR A 440 21.67 -23.71 2.28
CA TYR A 440 22.65 -24.38 1.41
C TYR A 440 24.02 -23.68 1.36
N ILE A 441 24.07 -22.34 1.52
CA ILE A 441 25.34 -21.60 1.53
C ILE A 441 26.08 -21.78 2.87
N VAL A 442 25.36 -21.84 3.99
CA VAL A 442 25.97 -22.05 5.32
C VAL A 442 26.58 -23.46 5.45
N LEU A 443 25.98 -24.48 4.81
CA LEU A 443 26.56 -25.83 4.78
C LEU A 443 27.76 -25.99 3.83
N TYR A 444 27.99 -25.05 2.90
CA TYR A 444 29.10 -25.11 1.93
C TYR A 444 30.31 -24.25 2.32
N ILE A 445 30.22 -23.50 3.43
CA ILE A 445 31.32 -22.68 3.97
C ILE A 445 31.91 -23.35 5.24
N VAL A 446 31.30 -24.43 5.74
CA VAL A 446 31.78 -25.22 6.90
C VAL A 446 32.26 -26.63 6.48
N LYS A 447 32.69 -26.77 5.22
CA LYS A 447 33.60 -27.82 4.73
C LYS A 447 34.61 -27.15 3.83
#